data_AF-A0A535DIE1-F1
#
_entry.id   AF-A0A535DIE1-F1
#
_cell.length_a   1.000
_cell.length_b   1.000
_cell.length_c   1.000
_cell.angle_alpha   90.00
_cell.angle_beta   90.00
_cell.angle_gamma   90.00
#
_symmetry.space_group_name_H-M   'P 1'
#
loop_
_entity.id
_entity.type
_entity.pdbx_description
1 polymer ?
#
loop_
_entity_poly.entity_id
_entity_poly.type
_entity_poly.pdbx_seq_one_letter_code
_entity_poly.pdbx_strand_id
1 'polypeptide(L)' 'MKGRGEAPPLLLQGHVDVVTTVNQDWRQRPFGGDIVDGYLWGRGALDMKGGVAMMVAALV' A
#
# COMPACT_ATOMS: atom_id res chain seq x y z
N MET A 1 9.63 1.43 17.03
CA MET A 1 9.64 0.58 18.24
C MET A 1 11.06 0.14 18.55
N LYS A 2 11.44 0.00 19.82
CA LYS A 2 12.77 -0.49 20.19
C LYS A 2 12.70 -2.01 20.37
N GLY A 3 13.49 -2.75 19.61
CA GLY A 3 13.63 -4.20 19.78
C GLY A 3 14.44 -4.54 21.05
N ARG A 4 14.34 -5.79 21.50
CA ARG A 4 15.10 -6.31 22.66
C ARG A 4 16.60 -6.49 22.40
N GLY A 5 17.02 -6.43 21.13
CA GLY A 5 18.42 -6.64 20.73
C GLY A 5 18.86 -8.11 20.72
N GLU A 6 17.92 -9.05 20.84
CA GLU A 6 18.17 -10.51 20.90
C GLU A 6 18.28 -11.16 19.51
N ALA A 7 17.94 -10.43 18.44
CA ALA A 7 17.98 -10.88 17.05
C ALA A 7 18.45 -9.76 16.10
N PRO A 8 18.93 -10.10 14.89
CA PRO A 8 19.29 -9.11 13.88
C PRO A 8 18.12 -8.16 13.54
N PRO A 9 18.41 -6.89 13.17
CA PRO A 9 17.36 -5.95 12.78
C PRO A 9 16.68 -6.36 11.47
N LEU A 10 15.40 -6.02 11.35
CA LEU A 10 14.61 -6.20 10.12
C LEU A 10 14.25 -4.83 9.54
N LEU A 11 14.54 -4.63 8.24
CA LEU A 11 14.07 -3.48 7.48
C LEU A 11 12.84 -3.87 6.67
N LEU A 12 11.73 -3.15 6.89
CA LEU A 12 10.55 -3.19 6.06
C LEU A 12 10.57 -1.96 5.14
N GLN A 13 10.56 -2.18 3.83
CA GLN A 13 10.63 -1.12 2.82
C GLN A 13 9.56 -1.34 1.75
N GLY A 14 8.88 -0.26 1.38
CA GLY A 14 8.00 -0.21 0.21
C GLY A 14 8.12 1.13 -0.49
N HIS A 15 7.81 1.17 -1.78
CA HIS A 15 7.75 2.41 -2.54
C HIS A 15 6.34 3.01 -2.43
N VAL A 16 6.22 4.33 -2.65
CA VAL A 16 4.94 5.06 -2.51
C VAL A 16 4.58 5.87 -3.74
N ASP A 17 5.52 5.99 -4.68
CA ASP A 17 5.22 6.47 -6.02
C ASP A 17 4.31 5.48 -6.73
N VAL A 18 3.62 5.99 -7.74
CA VAL A 18 2.68 5.20 -8.52
C VAL A 18 2.80 5.64 -9.97
N VAL A 19 2.59 4.70 -10.89
CA VAL A 19 2.52 5.04 -12.32
C VAL A 19 1.34 5.97 -12.61
N THR A 20 1.45 6.71 -13.72
CA THR A 20 0.39 7.59 -14.21
C THR A 20 -0.93 6.88 -14.45
N THR A 21 -2.02 7.64 -14.45
CA THR A 21 -3.39 7.22 -14.82
C THR A 21 -3.83 7.83 -16.15
N VAL A 22 -2.98 8.63 -16.79
CA VAL A 22 -3.27 9.29 -18.07
C VAL A 22 -3.48 8.24 -19.17
N ASN A 23 -4.48 8.45 -20.01
CA ASN A 23 -4.86 7.55 -21.13
C ASN A 23 -5.19 6.12 -20.68
N GLN A 24 -5.79 5.96 -19.51
CA GLN A 24 -6.29 4.68 -19.01
C GLN A 24 -7.79 4.77 -18.76
N ASP A 25 -8.52 3.73 -19.16
CA ASP A 25 -9.94 3.62 -18.84
C ASP A 25 -10.11 2.93 -17.49
N TRP A 26 -10.70 3.67 -16.55
CA TRP A 26 -10.91 3.20 -15.19
C TRP A 26 -12.40 3.02 -14.91
N ARG A 27 -12.76 1.87 -14.32
CA ARG A 27 -14.13 1.60 -13.84
C ARG A 27 -14.47 2.40 -12.58
N GLN A 28 -13.48 2.63 -11.71
CA GLN A 28 -13.59 3.44 -10.50
C GLN A 28 -12.54 4.54 -10.53
N ARG A 29 -12.79 5.69 -9.88
CA ARG A 29 -11.82 6.79 -9.89
C ARG A 29 -10.47 6.30 -9.37
N PRO A 30 -9.36 6.47 -10.11
CA PRO A 30 -8.09 5.87 -9.74
C PRO A 30 -7.56 6.33 -8.38
N PHE A 31 -7.94 7.52 -7.91
CA PHE A 31 -7.56 8.03 -6.60
C PHE A 31 -8.77 8.21 -5.66
N GLY A 32 -9.89 7.53 -5.96
CA GLY A 32 -11.11 7.59 -5.15
C GLY A 32 -11.04 6.77 -3.87
N GLY A 33 -10.35 5.62 -3.91
CA GLY A 33 -10.29 4.71 -2.76
C GLY A 33 -11.64 4.02 -2.48
N ASP A 34 -12.48 3.88 -3.51
CA ASP A 34 -13.82 3.31 -3.38
C ASP A 34 -13.72 1.80 -3.08
N ILE A 35 -14.58 1.29 -2.17
CA ILE A 35 -14.71 -0.15 -1.91
C ILE A 35 -15.89 -0.68 -2.72
N VAL A 36 -15.63 -1.63 -3.64
CA VAL A 36 -16.64 -2.23 -4.51
C VAL A 36 -16.49 -3.73 -4.47
N ASP A 37 -17.59 -4.44 -4.19
CA ASP A 37 -17.65 -5.90 -4.04
C ASP A 37 -16.61 -6.46 -3.06
N GLY A 38 -16.30 -5.71 -1.99
CA GLY A 38 -15.32 -6.09 -0.96
C GLY A 38 -13.86 -5.80 -1.32
N TYR A 39 -13.59 -5.16 -2.46
CA TYR A 39 -12.24 -4.80 -2.89
C TYR A 39 -12.01 -3.29 -2.86
N LEU A 40 -10.83 -2.86 -2.42
CA LEU A 40 -10.40 -1.47 -2.51
C LEU A 40 -9.90 -1.15 -3.93
N TRP A 41 -10.53 -0.19 -4.58
CA TRP A 41 -10.14 0.30 -5.90
C TRP A 41 -9.30 1.57 -5.81
N GLY A 42 -8.09 1.51 -6.36
CA GLY A 42 -7.25 2.68 -6.52
C GLY A 42 -5.86 2.39 -7.07
N ARG A 43 -5.31 3.33 -7.83
CA ARG A 43 -3.90 3.36 -8.24
C ARG A 43 -3.05 3.43 -6.97
N GLY A 44 -2.16 2.45 -6.83
CA GLY A 44 -1.34 2.31 -5.63
C GLY A 44 -1.91 1.33 -4.59
N ALA A 45 -3.20 0.96 -4.65
CA ALA A 45 -3.82 0.11 -3.64
C ALA A 45 -3.13 -1.26 -3.56
N LEU A 46 -2.91 -1.91 -4.71
CA LEU A 46 -2.17 -3.17 -4.79
C LEU A 46 -0.65 -2.97 -4.89
N ASP A 47 -0.19 -2.07 -5.77
CA ASP A 47 1.23 -1.79 -6.01
C ASP A 47 1.60 -0.33 -5.66
N MET A 48 2.18 -0.08 -4.49
CA MET A 48 2.28 -1.03 -3.35
C MET A 48 1.88 -0.42 -2.00
N LYS A 49 1.02 0.60 -2.01
CA LYS A 49 0.59 1.29 -0.79
C LYS A 49 -0.18 0.36 0.16
N GLY A 50 -0.91 -0.62 -0.36
CA GLY A 50 -1.52 -1.67 0.48
C GLY A 50 -0.47 -2.49 1.24
N GLY A 51 0.63 -2.85 0.57
CA GLY A 51 1.79 -3.49 1.22
C GLY A 51 2.41 -2.62 2.31
N VAL A 52 2.62 -1.34 2.03
CA VAL A 52 3.12 -0.37 3.02
C VAL A 52 2.18 -0.25 4.21
N ALA A 53 0.87 -0.16 3.98
CA ALA A 53 -0.13 -0.10 5.05
C ALA A 53 -0.11 -1.36 5.92
N MET A 54 0.01 -2.55 5.32
CA MET A 54 0.14 -3.81 6.06
C MET A 54 1.41 -3.87 6.90
N MET A 55 2.56 -3.42 6.37
CA MET A 55 3.81 -3.37 7.13
C MET A 55 3.72 -2.46 8.35
N VAL A 56 3.07 -1.30 8.20
CA VAL A 56 2.81 -0.40 9.34
C VAL A 56 1.84 -1.07 10.30
N ALA A 57 0.69 -1.55 9.82
CA ALA A 57 -0.36 -2.17 10.63
C ALA A 57 0.13 -3.36 11.47
N ALA A 58 1.07 -4.15 10.94
CA ALA A 58 1.66 -5.28 11.66
C ALA A 58 2.59 -4.86 12.82
N LEU A 59 3.04 -3.60 12.83
CA LEU A 59 4.01 -3.06 13.78
C LEU A 59 3.45 -1.91 14.63
N VAL A 60 2.15 -1.60 14.54
CA VAL A 60 1.48 -0.67 15.49
C VAL A 60 0.89 -1.43 16.65
#